data_AF-A0A9P3P5Y1-F1
#
_entry.id   AF-A0A9P3P5Y1-F1
#
_cell.length_a   1.000
_cell.length_b   1.000
_cell.length_c   1.000
_cell.angle_alpha   90.00
_cell.angle_beta   90.00
_cell.angle_gamma   90.00
#
_symmetry.space_group_name_H-M   'P 1'
#
loop_
_entity.id
_entity.type
_entity.pdbx_description
1 polymer ?
#
loop_
_entity_poly.entity_id
_entity_poly.type
_entity_poly.pdbx_seq_one_letter_code
_entity_poly.pdbx_strand_id
1 'polypeptide(L)'
;MNTRLRNTLLAIALTTCFTAASQASTSADIPSVSQDPVVQHLKLSEEQVAKIQTLRQGFENNVSQIKISGYQDGALADVIHSGKWDDAKVKQQLAAFGQLDQQVRYYRVKYYFDVSQVLTPEQREQVKKDLSAAIN
;
A
#
# COMPACT_ATOMS: atom_id res chain seq x y z
N MET A 1 -10.54 7.24 17.11
CA MET A 1 -9.31 7.34 16.29
C MET A 1 -9.32 8.71 15.63
N ASN A 2 -8.24 9.49 15.76
CA ASN A 2 -8.13 10.79 15.10
C ASN A 2 -8.00 10.56 13.59
N THR A 3 -8.90 11.12 12.78
CA THR A 3 -9.00 10.86 11.33
C THR A 3 -7.68 11.11 10.60
N ARG A 4 -6.87 12.07 11.06
CA ARG A 4 -5.59 12.43 10.44
C ARG A 4 -4.53 11.32 10.54
N LEU A 5 -4.35 10.70 11.70
CA LEU A 5 -3.31 9.67 11.91
C LEU A 5 -3.68 8.31 11.33
N ARG A 6 -4.99 7.96 11.30
CA ARG A 6 -5.47 6.85 10.46
C ARG A 6 -5.06 7.07 9.00
N ASN A 7 -5.34 8.27 8.49
CA ASN A 7 -5.03 8.60 7.10
C ASN A 7 -3.50 8.61 6.87
N THR A 8 -2.68 8.99 7.85
CA THR A 8 -1.21 8.89 7.79
C THR A 8 -0.73 7.44 7.71
N LEU A 9 -1.23 6.54 8.56
CA LEU A 9 -0.86 5.12 8.51
C LEU A 9 -1.25 4.47 7.17
N LEU A 10 -2.45 4.79 6.67
CA LEU A 10 -2.90 4.34 5.37
C LEU A 10 -2.06 4.93 4.23
N ALA A 11 -1.69 6.20 4.29
CA ALA A 11 -0.82 6.83 3.30
C ALA A 11 0.58 6.21 3.27
N ILE A 12 1.16 5.92 4.44
CA ILE A 12 2.44 5.19 4.54
C ILE A 12 2.31 3.82 3.88
N ALA A 13 1.25 3.05 4.21
CA ALA A 13 1.05 1.73 3.62
C ALA A 13 0.79 1.77 2.09
N LEU A 14 0.16 2.84 1.58
CA LEU A 14 -0.07 3.03 0.14
C LEU A 14 1.21 3.42 -0.61
N THR A 15 2.00 4.33 -0.06
CA THR A 15 3.23 4.84 -0.70
C THR A 15 4.30 3.75 -0.86
N THR A 16 4.41 2.81 0.08
CA THR A 16 5.33 1.66 -0.03
C THR A 16 4.91 0.64 -1.09
N CYS A 17 3.63 0.64 -1.52
CA CYS A 17 3.15 -0.32 -2.51
C CYS A 17 3.59 -0.02 -3.94
N PHE A 18 3.83 1.25 -4.27
CA PHE A 18 4.01 1.73 -5.65
C PHE A 18 5.20 2.65 -5.84
N THR A 19 6.18 2.62 -4.94
CA THR A 19 7.45 3.32 -5.14
C THR A 19 8.59 2.36 -4.85
N ALA A 20 9.63 2.38 -5.68
CA ALA A 20 10.91 1.79 -5.31
C ALA A 20 11.52 2.69 -4.22
N ALA A 21 11.24 2.37 -2.96
CA ALA A 21 11.76 2.98 -1.73
C ALA A 21 12.47 4.35 -1.93
N SER A 22 11.73 5.41 -2.25
CA SER A 22 12.23 6.77 -2.11
C SER A 22 11.09 7.79 -2.15
N GLN A 23 11.00 8.51 -1.03
CA GLN A 23 10.30 9.77 -0.80
C GLN A 23 8.80 9.69 -0.51
N ALA A 24 8.50 10.10 0.73
CA ALA A 24 7.17 10.50 1.17
C ALA A 24 6.63 11.57 0.22
N SER A 25 5.73 11.17 -0.68
CA SER A 25 4.95 12.12 -1.47
C SER A 25 3.99 12.82 -0.51
N THR A 26 4.23 14.10 -0.25
CA THR A 26 3.38 14.97 0.58
C THR A 26 2.16 15.53 -0.18
N SER A 27 1.89 15.02 -1.38
CA SER A 27 0.75 15.44 -2.21
C SER A 27 -0.35 14.38 -2.18
N ALA A 28 -1.60 14.81 -2.03
CA ALA A 28 -2.79 13.96 -2.11
C ALA A 28 -3.09 13.45 -3.55
N ASP A 29 -2.09 13.46 -4.43
CA ASP A 29 -2.23 13.02 -5.82
C ASP A 29 -2.06 11.50 -5.91
N ILE A 30 -3.00 10.86 -6.59
CA ILE A 30 -2.94 9.45 -6.97
C ILE A 30 -1.67 9.27 -7.80
N PRO A 31 -0.67 8.49 -7.35
CA PRO A 31 0.56 8.35 -8.10
C PRO A 31 0.22 7.72 -9.47
N SER A 32 0.91 8.10 -10.54
CA SER A 32 0.55 7.65 -11.90
C SER A 32 1.01 6.20 -12.14
N VAL A 33 0.46 5.52 -13.16
CA VAL A 33 0.96 4.21 -13.61
C VAL A 33 2.48 4.22 -13.82
N SER A 34 3.06 5.37 -14.21
CA SER A 34 4.49 5.57 -14.41
C SER A 34 5.34 5.51 -13.15
N GLN A 35 4.74 5.46 -11.96
CA GLN A 35 5.46 5.33 -10.69
C GLN A 35 5.43 3.90 -10.14
N ASP A 36 4.54 3.04 -10.65
CA ASP A 36 4.44 1.65 -10.21
C ASP A 36 5.56 0.82 -10.89
N PRO A 37 6.58 0.34 -10.12
CA PRO A 37 7.76 -0.31 -10.69
C PRO A 37 7.44 -1.59 -11.47
N VAL A 38 6.31 -2.25 -11.18
CA VAL A 38 5.90 -3.51 -11.81
C VAL A 38 5.26 -3.28 -13.20
N VAL A 39 4.69 -2.10 -13.45
CA VAL A 39 3.97 -1.81 -14.70
C VAL A 39 4.55 -0.67 -15.52
N GLN A 40 5.36 0.22 -14.93
CA GLN A 40 5.89 1.43 -15.58
C GLN A 40 6.75 1.14 -16.82
N HIS A 41 7.38 -0.03 -16.90
CA HIS A 41 8.29 -0.41 -17.97
C HIS A 41 7.60 -1.28 -19.04
N LEU A 42 6.34 -1.65 -18.83
CA LEU A 42 5.55 -2.38 -19.80
C LEU A 42 5.22 -1.48 -21.00
N LYS A 43 5.29 -2.02 -22.21
CA LYS A 43 4.80 -1.33 -23.42
C LYS A 43 3.27 -1.40 -23.45
N LEU A 44 2.60 -0.52 -22.71
CA LEU A 44 1.15 -0.47 -22.58
C LEU A 44 0.50 0.35 -23.70
N SER A 45 -0.66 -0.07 -24.19
CA SER A 45 -1.52 0.79 -25.01
C SER A 45 -2.23 1.85 -24.16
N GLU A 46 -2.74 2.91 -24.78
CA GLU A 46 -3.52 3.94 -24.09
C GLU A 46 -4.73 3.35 -23.36
N GLU A 47 -5.41 2.37 -23.96
CA GLU A 47 -6.53 1.66 -23.34
C GLU A 47 -6.10 0.89 -22.10
N GLN A 48 -4.95 0.21 -22.16
CA GLN A 48 -4.39 -0.51 -21.01
C GLN A 48 -4.04 0.46 -19.88
N VAL A 49 -3.43 1.61 -20.20
CA VAL A 49 -3.09 2.65 -19.21
C VAL A 49 -4.37 3.15 -18.50
N ALA A 50 -5.42 3.47 -19.24
CA ALA A 50 -6.68 3.93 -18.66
C ALA A 50 -7.33 2.89 -17.72
N LYS A 51 -7.32 1.61 -18.12
CA LYS A 51 -7.83 0.51 -17.30
C LYS A 51 -7.00 0.33 -16.02
N ILE A 52 -5.67 0.34 -16.12
CA ILE A 52 -4.77 0.20 -14.96
C ILE A 52 -4.94 1.37 -13.99
N GLN A 53 -5.10 2.61 -14.50
CA GLN A 53 -5.36 3.78 -13.65
C GLN A 53 -6.68 3.63 -12.86
N THR A 54 -7.72 3.07 -13.49
CA THR A 54 -9.00 2.78 -12.81
C THR A 54 -8.84 1.69 -11.74
N LEU A 55 -8.12 0.61 -12.04
CA LEU A 55 -7.83 -0.45 -11.08
C LEU A 55 -7.05 0.08 -9.87
N ARG A 56 -6.11 1.00 -10.10
CA ARG A 56 -5.34 1.65 -9.04
C ARG A 56 -6.24 2.48 -8.12
N GLN A 57 -7.14 3.29 -8.67
CA GLN A 57 -8.12 4.03 -7.88
C GLN A 57 -8.99 3.10 -7.04
N GLY A 58 -9.41 1.97 -7.60
CA GLY A 58 -10.15 0.94 -6.86
C GLY A 58 -9.34 0.36 -5.69
N PHE A 59 -8.06 0.07 -5.90
CA PHE A 59 -7.15 -0.37 -4.84
C PHE A 59 -7.04 0.68 -3.72
N GLU A 60 -6.76 1.94 -4.06
CA GLU A 60 -6.60 3.02 -3.08
C GLU A 60 -7.88 3.26 -2.29
N ASN A 61 -9.03 3.22 -2.96
CA ASN A 61 -10.32 3.31 -2.29
C ASN A 61 -10.51 2.14 -1.29
N ASN A 62 -10.25 0.90 -1.71
CA ASN A 62 -10.36 -0.27 -0.83
C ASN A 62 -9.45 -0.15 0.41
N VAL A 63 -8.20 0.28 0.21
CA VAL A 63 -7.24 0.49 1.31
C VAL A 63 -7.72 1.60 2.25
N SER A 64 -8.24 2.71 1.70
CA SER A 64 -8.75 3.84 2.51
C SER A 64 -9.88 3.45 3.47
N GLN A 65 -10.63 2.39 3.14
CA GLN A 65 -11.75 1.88 3.92
C GLN A 65 -11.34 0.80 4.95
N ILE A 66 -10.06 0.40 4.98
CA ILE A 66 -9.58 -0.58 5.96
C ILE A 66 -9.79 -0.05 7.38
N LYS A 67 -10.45 -0.86 8.20
CA LYS A 67 -10.63 -0.59 9.62
C LYS A 67 -9.40 -1.07 10.38
N ILE A 68 -8.72 -0.13 11.04
CA ILE A 68 -7.59 -0.42 11.92
C ILE A 68 -8.13 -0.54 13.35
N SER A 69 -8.33 -1.77 13.82
CA SER A 69 -8.80 -2.07 15.17
C SER A 69 -7.63 -2.11 16.16
N GLY A 70 -7.85 -1.70 17.41
CA GLY A 70 -6.85 -1.81 18.47
C GLY A 70 -5.70 -0.80 18.42
N TYR A 71 -5.53 -0.06 17.32
CA TYR A 71 -4.57 1.03 17.23
C TYR A 71 -4.97 2.20 18.15
N GLN A 72 -3.99 2.74 18.87
CA GLN A 72 -4.12 3.90 19.73
C GLN A 72 -3.06 4.93 19.32
N ASP A 73 -3.55 6.10 18.94
CA ASP A 73 -2.72 7.22 18.53
C ASP A 73 -1.82 7.68 19.69
N GLY A 74 -0.57 8.01 19.40
CA GLY A 74 0.43 8.44 20.39
C GLY A 74 0.92 7.33 21.34
N ALA A 75 0.29 6.16 21.39
CA ALA A 75 0.57 5.15 22.42
C ALA A 75 2.05 4.71 22.48
N LEU A 76 2.73 4.58 21.34
CA LEU A 76 4.17 4.27 21.33
C LEU A 76 5.03 5.46 21.77
N ALA A 77 4.66 6.69 21.37
CA ALA A 77 5.35 7.90 21.80
C ALA A 77 5.21 8.10 23.31
N ASP A 78 4.04 7.81 23.87
CA ASP A 78 3.77 7.85 25.31
C ASP A 78 4.64 6.84 26.07
N VAL A 79 4.78 5.60 25.55
CA VAL A 79 5.67 4.60 26.16
C VAL A 79 7.11 5.12 26.19
N ILE A 80 7.60 5.66 25.07
CA ILE A 80 8.96 6.22 24.98
C ILE A 80 9.13 7.40 25.94
N HIS A 81 8.21 8.36 25.92
CA HIS A 81 8.25 9.54 26.77
C HIS A 81 8.20 9.20 28.26
N SER A 82 7.47 8.15 28.63
CA SER A 82 7.34 7.71 30.02
C SER A 82 8.62 7.13 30.61
N GLY A 83 9.58 6.71 29.76
CA GLY A 83 10.79 6.00 30.18
C GLY A 83 10.52 4.60 30.77
N LYS A 84 9.28 4.11 30.71
CA LYS A 84 8.86 2.82 31.26
C LYS A 84 8.36 1.92 30.14
N TRP A 85 8.93 0.72 30.05
CA TRP A 85 8.52 -0.26 29.06
C TRP A 85 7.12 -0.81 29.39
N ASP A 86 6.19 -0.66 28.45
CA ASP A 86 4.85 -1.27 28.51
C ASP A 86 4.73 -2.29 27.37
N ASP A 87 5.08 -3.54 27.69
CA ASP A 87 5.11 -4.66 26.73
C ASP A 87 3.74 -4.88 26.07
N ALA A 88 2.66 -4.82 26.86
CA ALA A 88 1.31 -5.07 26.38
C ALA A 88 0.87 -3.99 25.40
N LYS A 89 1.10 -2.70 25.73
CA LYS A 89 0.76 -1.58 24.86
C LYS A 89 1.57 -1.62 23.57
N VAL A 90 2.87 -1.92 23.63
CA VAL A 90 3.71 -2.04 22.42
C VAL A 90 3.21 -3.18 21.52
N LYS A 91 3.00 -4.38 22.07
CA LYS A 91 2.50 -5.53 21.29
C LYS A 91 1.14 -5.26 20.65
N GLN A 92 0.24 -4.58 21.36
CA GLN A 92 -1.06 -4.21 20.81
C GLN A 92 -0.93 -3.28 19.59
N GLN A 93 -0.07 -2.26 19.65
CA GLN A 93 0.14 -1.36 18.51
C GLN A 93 0.78 -2.08 17.32
N LEU A 94 1.79 -2.93 17.57
CA LEU A 94 2.42 -3.72 16.52
C LEU A 94 1.45 -4.72 15.87
N ALA A 95 0.57 -5.34 16.65
CA ALA A 95 -0.47 -6.22 16.12
C ALA A 95 -1.44 -5.46 15.21
N ALA A 96 -1.84 -4.24 15.59
CA ALA A 96 -2.70 -3.40 14.75
C ALA A 96 -2.00 -3.01 13.42
N PHE A 97 -0.70 -2.72 13.46
CA PHE A 97 0.09 -2.48 12.25
C PHE A 97 0.19 -3.72 11.36
N GLY A 98 0.45 -4.89 11.94
CA GLY A 98 0.49 -6.16 11.20
C GLY A 98 -0.83 -6.48 10.52
N GLN A 99 -1.97 -6.25 11.20
CA GLN A 99 -3.30 -6.43 10.62
C GLN A 99 -3.57 -5.47 9.45
N LEU A 100 -3.11 -4.22 9.55
CA LEU A 100 -3.20 -3.26 8.46
C LEU A 100 -2.35 -3.72 7.27
N ASP A 101 -1.08 -4.03 7.50
CA ASP A 101 -0.14 -4.46 6.46
C ASP A 101 -0.66 -5.69 5.71
N GLN A 102 -1.20 -6.68 6.43
CA GLN A 102 -1.79 -7.88 5.83
C GLN A 102 -2.97 -7.53 4.89
N GLN A 103 -3.86 -6.63 5.30
CA GLN A 103 -4.99 -6.22 4.46
C GLN A 103 -4.55 -5.41 3.24
N VAL A 104 -3.55 -4.53 3.38
CA VAL A 104 -3.00 -3.78 2.26
C VAL A 104 -2.32 -4.73 1.26
N ARG A 105 -1.52 -5.68 1.74
CA ARG A 105 -0.90 -6.71 0.89
C ARG A 105 -1.94 -7.55 0.14
N TYR A 106 -3.04 -7.92 0.80
CA TYR A 106 -4.16 -8.62 0.16
C TYR A 106 -4.69 -7.82 -1.04
N TYR A 107 -5.02 -6.54 -0.85
CA TYR A 107 -5.52 -5.71 -1.94
C TYR A 107 -4.45 -5.44 -3.02
N ARG A 108 -3.16 -5.40 -2.67
CA ARG A 108 -2.07 -5.23 -3.63
C ARG A 108 -1.95 -6.45 -4.55
N VAL A 109 -2.04 -7.65 -3.99
CA VAL A 109 -2.08 -8.90 -4.78
C VAL A 109 -3.31 -8.92 -5.69
N LYS A 110 -4.48 -8.53 -5.16
CA LYS A 110 -5.71 -8.45 -5.97
C LYS A 110 -5.56 -7.46 -7.12
N TYR A 111 -4.99 -6.27 -6.86
CA TYR A 111 -4.73 -5.27 -7.90
C TYR A 111 -3.88 -5.83 -9.03
N TYR A 112 -2.74 -6.47 -8.72
CA TYR A 112 -1.89 -7.06 -9.78
C TYR A 112 -2.56 -8.24 -10.50
N PHE A 113 -3.40 -9.00 -9.82
CA PHE A 113 -4.25 -9.99 -10.49
C PHE A 113 -5.19 -9.33 -11.49
N ASP A 114 -5.90 -8.28 -11.11
CA ASP A 114 -6.83 -7.56 -11.99
C ASP A 114 -6.07 -6.89 -13.17
N VAL A 115 -4.89 -6.32 -12.91
CA VAL A 115 -4.00 -5.78 -13.96
C VAL A 115 -3.61 -6.87 -14.94
N SER A 116 -3.30 -8.09 -14.49
CA SER A 116 -2.94 -9.19 -15.40
C SER A 116 -4.04 -9.51 -16.41
N GLN A 117 -5.32 -9.26 -16.10
CA GLN A 117 -6.44 -9.52 -17.00
C GLN A 117 -6.50 -8.54 -18.18
N VAL A 118 -5.83 -7.39 -18.09
CA VAL A 118 -5.81 -6.38 -19.17
C VAL A 118 -4.53 -6.46 -20.02
N LEU A 119 -3.61 -7.36 -19.67
CA LEU A 119 -2.30 -7.50 -20.29
C LEU A 119 -2.23 -8.65 -21.30
N THR A 120 -1.34 -8.52 -22.28
CA THR A 120 -0.99 -9.64 -23.18
C THR A 120 -0.24 -10.74 -22.40
N PRO A 121 -0.16 -11.97 -22.92
CA PRO A 121 0.63 -13.04 -22.30
C PRO A 121 2.08 -12.63 -22.01
N GLU A 122 2.73 -11.91 -22.93
CA GLU A 122 4.12 -11.48 -22.80
C GLU A 122 4.28 -10.44 -21.69
N GLN A 123 3.38 -9.46 -21.62
CA GLN A 123 3.34 -8.46 -20.56
C GLN A 123 3.09 -9.12 -19.19
N ARG A 124 2.23 -10.15 -19.12
CA ARG A 124 1.98 -10.90 -17.88
C ARG A 124 3.22 -11.64 -17.36
N GLU A 125 4.02 -12.23 -18.24
CA GLU A 125 5.26 -12.91 -17.81
C GLU A 125 6.27 -11.91 -17.26
N GLN A 126 6.30 -10.68 -17.80
CA GLN A 126 7.12 -9.62 -17.25
C GLN A 126 6.63 -9.21 -15.84
N VAL A 127 5.33 -8.93 -15.68
CA VAL A 127 4.73 -8.63 -14.37
C VAL A 127 5.05 -9.70 -13.34
N LYS A 128 4.97 -10.99 -13.68
CA LYS A 128 5.31 -12.08 -12.77
C LYS A 128 6.74 -11.98 -12.24
N LYS A 129 7.72 -11.66 -13.09
CA LYS A 129 9.13 -11.50 -12.69
C LYS A 129 9.30 -10.33 -11.74
N ASP A 130 8.74 -9.17 -12.08
CA ASP A 130 8.94 -7.95 -11.30
C ASP A 130 8.17 -7.98 -9.98
N LEU A 131 6.98 -8.58 -10.01
CA LEU A 131 6.17 -8.77 -8.82
C LEU A 131 6.86 -9.70 -7.81
N SER A 132 7.56 -10.73 -8.28
CA SER A 132 8.36 -11.61 -7.41
C SER A 132 9.45 -10.82 -6.66
N ALA A 133 9.99 -9.76 -7.25
CA ALA A 133 10.96 -8.89 -6.58
C ALA A 133 10.30 -7.83 -5.67
N ALA A 134 9.02 -7.49 -5.91
CA ALA A 134 8.34 -6.39 -5.24
C ALA A 134 7.46 -6.80 -4.03
N ILE A 135 7.09 -8.09 -3.90
CA ILE A 135 6.32 -8.60 -2.73
C ILE A 135 7.21 -9.40 -1.74
N ASN A 136 8.44 -9.75 -2.11
CA ASN A 136 9.42 -10.33 -1.18
C ASN A 136 10.07 -9.24 -0.33
#